data_AF-F2SNA5-F1
#
_entry.id   AF-F2SNA5-F1
#
_cell.length_a   1.000
_cell.length_b   1.000
_cell.length_c   1.000
_cell.angle_alpha   90.00
_cell.angle_beta   90.00
_cell.angle_gamma   90.00
#
_symmetry.space_group_name_H-M   'P 1'
#
loop_
_entity.id
_entity.type
_entity.pdbx_description
1 polymer ?
#
loop_
_entity_poly.entity_id
_entity_poly.type
_entity_poly.pdbx_seq_one_letter_code
_entity_poly.pdbx_strand_id
1 'polypeptide(L)'
;MKFLTALSAIGALIATATAAAVPNTPAKQSMIDVQLSATGNTMIKATITNKGDKALNLLQFNTILDKNPTRKVRVYQNGTEVKFTGMLPRYKMSNLSPKYFTPLDPKSSIESTFDIARTHDLTRSGKITLMASGIIRTAEGHGANATTITGYARYESNKLELDVDAKKASSVGQAMGKVKKSRGTIDKRTNIDTSSCNQGQLEALEGALYNSAALAQAAAEAAPSNLNTVAEFFKSTSSSTVNTIVSRLQSVASESSYVDYGSTTYYCTDSMNGCSPGVLAYTLPDQNLIFNCPIYYSDLPALAQSCYEQDQATTTLHEMTHNSAVVSPFCDDLGYGYEDATSLSAAQAIQNADSYALFANAIYLGC
;
A
#
# COMPACT_ATOMS: atom_id res chain seq x y z
N MET A 1 -61.79 -58.90 1.93
CA MET A 1 -62.13 -57.46 1.84
C MET A 1 -60.84 -56.70 1.66
N LYS A 2 -60.75 -55.93 0.57
CA LYS A 2 -59.58 -55.15 0.16
C LYS A 2 -59.47 -53.91 1.04
N PHE A 3 -58.31 -53.62 1.60
CA PHE A 3 -57.93 -52.27 1.97
C PHE A 3 -56.52 -51.99 1.41
N LEU A 4 -56.49 -51.00 0.53
CA LEU A 4 -55.31 -50.41 -0.07
C LEU A 4 -54.61 -49.54 0.97
N THR A 5 -53.30 -49.69 1.11
CA THR A 5 -52.42 -48.67 1.69
C THR A 5 -51.42 -48.23 0.64
N ALA A 6 -51.51 -46.96 0.30
CA ALA A 6 -50.73 -46.27 -0.71
C ALA A 6 -49.26 -46.12 -0.29
N LEU A 7 -48.34 -46.44 -1.21
CA LEU A 7 -46.94 -46.03 -1.13
C LEU A 7 -46.85 -44.56 -1.55
N SER A 8 -46.46 -43.68 -0.63
CA SER A 8 -46.06 -42.31 -0.94
C SER A 8 -44.65 -42.33 -1.52
N ALA A 9 -44.52 -42.05 -2.82
CA ALA A 9 -43.23 -41.82 -3.47
C ALA A 9 -42.70 -40.43 -3.09
N ILE A 10 -41.63 -40.39 -2.30
CA ILE A 10 -40.84 -39.17 -2.06
C ILE A 10 -39.93 -39.00 -3.28
N GLY A 11 -40.32 -38.12 -4.20
CA GLY A 11 -39.47 -37.68 -5.30
C GLY A 11 -38.37 -36.75 -4.77
N ALA A 12 -37.13 -37.23 -4.74
CA ALA A 12 -35.96 -36.39 -4.51
C ALA A 12 -35.68 -35.56 -5.78
N LEU A 13 -35.96 -34.25 -5.74
CA LEU A 13 -35.43 -33.32 -6.72
C LEU A 13 -33.91 -33.21 -6.50
N ILE A 14 -33.14 -33.83 -7.37
CA ILE A 14 -31.71 -33.57 -7.50
C ILE A 14 -31.58 -32.20 -8.17
N ALA A 15 -31.34 -31.15 -7.38
CA ALA A 15 -30.92 -29.86 -7.90
C ALA A 15 -29.45 -30.00 -8.37
N THR A 16 -29.26 -30.26 -9.67
CA THR A 16 -27.95 -30.11 -10.29
C THR A 16 -27.58 -28.63 -10.26
N ALA A 17 -26.70 -28.25 -9.34
CA ALA A 17 -26.06 -26.95 -9.36
C ALA A 17 -25.20 -26.84 -10.61
N THR A 18 -25.75 -26.29 -11.69
CA THR A 18 -24.95 -25.80 -12.80
C THR A 18 -24.14 -24.64 -12.25
N ALA A 19 -22.84 -24.87 -12.05
CA ALA A 19 -21.88 -23.79 -11.85
C ALA A 19 -22.03 -22.84 -13.04
N ALA A 20 -22.70 -21.71 -12.84
CA ALA A 20 -22.72 -20.65 -13.82
C ALA A 20 -21.27 -20.20 -13.98
N ALA A 21 -20.70 -20.51 -15.13
CA ALA A 21 -19.41 -19.95 -15.53
C ALA A 21 -19.56 -18.43 -15.46
N VAL A 22 -18.85 -17.83 -14.52
CA VAL A 22 -18.68 -16.37 -14.50
C VAL A 22 -18.16 -16.00 -15.89
N PRO A 23 -18.82 -15.11 -16.63
CA PRO A 23 -18.31 -14.69 -17.92
C PRO A 23 -16.92 -14.11 -17.66
N ASN A 24 -15.89 -14.83 -18.13
CA ASN A 24 -14.54 -14.30 -18.29
C ASN A 24 -14.66 -13.18 -19.32
N THR A 25 -14.97 -11.98 -18.86
CA THR A 25 -14.66 -10.76 -19.60
C THR A 25 -13.18 -10.90 -19.99
N PRO A 26 -12.82 -10.86 -21.29
CA PRO A 26 -11.42 -10.87 -21.67
C PRO A 26 -10.76 -9.74 -20.89
N ALA A 27 -9.82 -10.07 -20.01
CA ALA A 27 -9.01 -9.06 -19.35
C ALA A 27 -8.52 -8.15 -20.47
N LYS A 28 -8.90 -6.86 -20.46
CA LYS A 28 -8.34 -5.87 -21.38
C LYS A 28 -6.84 -6.14 -21.39
N GLN A 29 -6.32 -6.59 -22.52
CA GLN A 29 -4.95 -7.06 -22.63
C GLN A 29 -4.05 -5.97 -22.04
N SER A 30 -3.24 -6.32 -21.06
CA SER A 30 -2.43 -5.31 -20.37
C SER A 30 -1.59 -4.56 -21.41
N MET A 31 -1.56 -3.22 -21.29
CA MET A 31 -0.74 -2.37 -22.15
C MET A 31 0.76 -2.61 -21.94
N ILE A 32 1.15 -3.19 -20.81
CA ILE A 32 2.53 -3.55 -20.50
C ILE A 32 2.65 -5.04 -20.17
N ASP A 33 3.73 -5.64 -20.61
CA ASP A 33 4.15 -6.99 -20.21
C ASP A 33 5.32 -6.87 -19.24
N VAL A 34 5.31 -7.64 -18.15
CA VAL A 34 6.37 -7.60 -17.13
C VAL A 34 6.92 -9.00 -16.93
N GLN A 35 8.18 -9.19 -17.31
CA GLN A 35 8.86 -10.48 -17.19
C GLN A 35 10.00 -10.39 -16.18
N LEU A 36 9.98 -11.27 -15.18
CA LEU A 36 11.01 -11.42 -14.16
C LEU A 36 12.00 -12.52 -14.55
N SER A 37 13.28 -12.24 -14.32
CA SER A 37 14.39 -13.18 -14.45
C SER A 37 15.37 -13.00 -13.29
N ALA A 38 16.06 -14.06 -12.90
CA ALA A 38 17.13 -13.99 -11.90
C ALA A 38 18.47 -13.70 -12.60
N THR A 39 19.26 -12.77 -12.07
CA THR A 39 20.62 -12.45 -12.54
C THR A 39 21.69 -12.75 -11.49
N GLY A 40 21.31 -13.33 -10.35
CA GLY A 40 22.18 -13.74 -9.26
C GLY A 40 21.42 -14.54 -8.20
N ASN A 41 21.99 -14.68 -7.00
CA ASN A 41 21.37 -15.41 -5.89
C ASN A 41 20.01 -14.81 -5.49
N THR A 42 19.94 -13.48 -5.41
CA THR A 42 18.74 -12.71 -5.01
C THR A 42 18.52 -11.47 -5.88
N MET A 43 19.37 -11.27 -6.90
CA MET A 43 19.21 -10.19 -7.86
C MET A 43 18.17 -10.56 -8.91
N ILE A 44 17.15 -9.72 -9.04
CA ILE A 44 16.04 -9.88 -9.98
C ILE A 44 16.14 -8.77 -11.02
N LYS A 45 15.91 -9.15 -12.27
CA LYS A 45 15.72 -8.24 -13.39
C LYS A 45 14.29 -8.35 -13.88
N ALA A 46 13.58 -7.22 -13.86
CA ALA A 46 12.30 -7.04 -14.49
C ALA A 46 12.49 -6.38 -15.85
N THR A 47 11.95 -6.99 -16.90
CA THR A 47 11.84 -6.39 -18.23
C THR A 47 10.39 -5.97 -18.43
N ILE A 48 10.17 -4.68 -18.67
CA ILE A 48 8.85 -4.07 -18.86
C ILE A 48 8.73 -3.69 -20.33
N THR A 49 7.80 -4.31 -21.05
CA THR A 49 7.58 -4.09 -22.48
C THR A 49 6.25 -3.40 -22.74
N ASN A 50 6.26 -2.31 -23.49
CA ASN A 50 5.02 -1.69 -23.96
C ASN A 50 4.46 -2.50 -25.13
N LYS A 51 3.31 -3.14 -24.92
CA LYS A 51 2.64 -3.96 -25.94
C LYS A 51 1.76 -3.14 -26.87
N GLY A 52 1.48 -1.88 -26.53
CA GLY A 52 0.66 -0.96 -27.32
C GLY A 52 1.43 -0.30 -28.47
N ASP A 53 0.70 0.56 -29.18
CA ASP A 53 1.20 1.32 -30.34
C ASP A 53 1.43 2.80 -30.00
N LYS A 54 1.19 3.20 -28.75
CA LYS A 54 1.40 4.57 -28.24
C LYS A 54 2.52 4.58 -27.22
N ALA A 55 3.32 5.65 -27.23
CA ALA A 55 4.32 5.88 -26.19
C ALA A 55 3.62 6.04 -24.83
N LEU A 56 4.27 5.54 -23.78
CA LEU A 56 3.82 5.68 -22.40
C LEU A 56 4.83 6.51 -21.62
N ASN A 57 4.34 7.28 -20.64
CA ASN A 57 5.19 7.86 -19.62
C ASN A 57 4.76 7.32 -18.25
N LEU A 58 5.60 6.47 -17.66
CA LEU A 58 5.25 5.61 -16.53
C LEU A 58 5.64 6.24 -15.20
N LEU A 59 4.68 6.52 -14.32
CA LEU A 59 4.97 7.01 -12.97
C LEU A 59 5.68 5.91 -12.16
N GLN A 60 6.84 6.23 -11.58
CA GLN A 60 7.70 5.25 -10.91
C GLN A 60 7.20 4.84 -9.51
N PHE A 61 6.46 5.71 -8.83
CA PHE A 61 6.09 5.57 -7.41
C PHE A 61 5.36 4.27 -7.07
N ASN A 62 5.92 3.51 -6.13
CA ASN A 62 5.46 2.20 -5.67
C ASN A 62 5.19 1.19 -6.79
N THR A 63 5.97 1.25 -7.86
CA THR A 63 5.92 0.29 -8.96
C THR A 63 7.19 -0.56 -9.01
N ILE A 64 7.26 -1.49 -9.96
CA ILE A 64 8.49 -2.23 -10.24
C ILE A 64 9.65 -1.33 -10.71
N LEU A 65 9.35 -0.10 -11.13
CA LEU A 65 10.33 0.93 -11.52
C LEU A 65 10.78 1.81 -10.35
N ASP A 66 10.13 1.69 -9.18
CA ASP A 66 10.45 2.47 -8.00
C ASP A 66 11.88 2.18 -7.53
N LYS A 67 12.67 3.22 -7.27
CA LYS A 67 14.06 3.04 -6.79
C LYS A 67 14.14 2.88 -5.28
N ASN A 68 13.07 3.22 -4.56
CA ASN A 68 12.99 3.05 -3.12
C ASN A 68 12.91 1.57 -2.73
N PRO A 69 13.26 1.20 -1.49
CA PRO A 69 13.18 -0.18 -1.00
C PRO A 69 11.74 -0.62 -0.67
N THR A 70 10.83 -0.46 -1.63
CA THR A 70 9.42 -0.88 -1.59
C THR A 70 9.23 -2.35 -1.97
N ARG A 71 8.02 -2.87 -1.78
CA ARG A 71 7.64 -4.25 -2.11
C ARG A 71 7.36 -4.40 -3.61
N LYS A 72 8.42 -4.56 -4.41
CA LYS A 72 8.32 -4.75 -5.87
C LYS A 72 7.74 -6.11 -6.28
N VAL A 73 7.94 -7.12 -5.43
CA VAL A 73 7.51 -8.50 -5.63
C VAL A 73 7.00 -9.05 -4.31
N ARG A 74 6.05 -9.98 -4.38
CA ARG A 74 5.75 -10.87 -3.25
C ARG A 74 6.62 -12.11 -3.37
N VAL A 75 7.21 -12.53 -2.26
CA VAL A 75 8.10 -13.69 -2.19
C VAL A 75 7.48 -14.74 -1.29
N TYR A 76 7.44 -15.99 -1.73
CA TYR A 76 6.87 -17.10 -0.99
C TYR A 76 7.89 -18.21 -0.82
N GLN A 77 7.93 -18.80 0.37
CA GLN A 77 8.70 -20.01 0.66
C GLN A 77 7.78 -21.02 1.34
N ASN A 78 7.68 -22.23 0.77
CA ASN A 78 6.79 -23.28 1.28
C ASN A 78 5.32 -22.83 1.46
N GLY A 79 4.83 -21.95 0.57
CA GLY A 79 3.46 -21.43 0.61
C GLY A 79 3.20 -20.27 1.60
N THR A 80 4.20 -19.87 2.39
CA THR A 80 4.11 -18.70 3.27
C THR A 80 4.82 -17.51 2.65
N GLU A 81 4.20 -16.32 2.73
CA GLU A 81 4.87 -15.09 2.28
C GLU A 81 6.08 -14.81 3.18
N VAL A 82 7.23 -14.60 2.55
CA VAL A 82 8.46 -14.21 3.22
C VAL A 82 8.28 -12.79 3.73
N LYS A 83 8.66 -12.58 4.99
CA LYS A 83 8.55 -11.30 5.68
C LYS A 83 9.24 -10.18 4.89
N PHE A 84 8.49 -9.13 4.60
CA PHE A 84 8.98 -7.89 4.03
C PHE A 84 9.64 -7.02 5.12
N THR A 85 10.81 -6.46 4.80
CA THR A 85 11.66 -5.65 5.69
C THR A 85 12.01 -4.29 5.09
N GLY A 86 11.42 -3.95 3.94
CA GLY A 86 11.55 -2.64 3.31
C GLY A 86 10.64 -1.58 3.93
N MET A 87 10.40 -0.51 3.16
CA MET A 87 9.54 0.61 3.57
C MET A 87 8.23 0.65 2.79
N LEU A 88 7.21 1.24 3.41
CA LEU A 88 5.90 1.58 2.82
C LEU A 88 5.77 3.11 2.78
N PRO A 89 6.04 3.76 1.65
CA PRO A 89 6.11 5.22 1.55
C PRO A 89 4.82 5.85 1.02
N ARG A 90 4.24 6.84 1.69
CA ARG A 90 3.24 7.69 1.04
C ARG A 90 3.89 8.66 0.06
N TYR A 91 3.47 8.62 -1.19
CA TYR A 91 3.94 9.53 -2.24
C TYR A 91 3.05 10.76 -2.40
N LYS A 92 3.62 11.87 -2.87
CA LYS A 92 2.86 13.01 -3.37
C LYS A 92 2.15 12.65 -4.67
N MET A 93 0.90 13.05 -4.80
CA MET A 93 0.05 12.74 -5.96
C MET A 93 -0.33 13.99 -6.78
N SER A 94 0.08 15.18 -6.34
CA SER A 94 -0.12 16.46 -7.03
C SER A 94 1.22 17.09 -7.42
N ASN A 95 1.20 18.04 -8.37
CA ASN A 95 2.39 18.78 -8.82
C ASN A 95 3.57 17.86 -9.17
N LEU A 96 3.30 16.79 -9.92
CA LEU A 96 4.29 15.78 -10.26
C LEU A 96 5.33 16.36 -11.24
N SER A 97 6.60 16.04 -10.98
CA SER A 97 7.73 16.44 -11.82
C SER A 97 8.00 15.39 -12.90
N PRO A 98 8.48 15.77 -14.10
CA PRO A 98 8.81 14.82 -15.16
C PRO A 98 9.82 13.73 -14.74
N LYS A 99 10.68 14.03 -13.76
CA LYS A 99 11.68 13.09 -13.23
C LYS A 99 11.09 11.85 -12.54
N TYR A 100 9.81 11.91 -12.14
CA TYR A 100 9.10 10.79 -11.53
C TYR A 100 8.58 9.79 -12.57
N PHE A 101 8.73 10.10 -13.85
CA PHE A 101 8.25 9.27 -14.93
C PHE A 101 9.38 8.62 -15.71
N THR A 102 9.09 7.45 -16.27
CA THR A 102 9.98 6.74 -17.19
C THR A 102 9.30 6.62 -18.55
N PRO A 103 9.85 7.21 -19.61
CA PRO A 103 9.30 7.07 -20.95
C PRO A 103 9.50 5.64 -21.45
N LEU A 104 8.51 5.13 -22.18
CA LEU A 104 8.53 3.81 -22.79
C LEU A 104 7.83 3.84 -24.15
N ASP A 105 8.65 3.79 -25.20
CA ASP A 105 8.17 3.82 -26.59
C ASP A 105 7.33 2.59 -26.95
N PRO A 106 6.46 2.68 -27.97
CA PRO A 106 5.71 1.55 -28.48
C PRO A 106 6.63 0.35 -28.79
N LYS A 107 6.20 -0.85 -28.40
CA LYS A 107 6.93 -2.12 -28.63
C LYS A 107 8.32 -2.20 -28.02
N SER A 108 8.77 -1.17 -27.31
CA SER A 108 10.09 -1.12 -26.68
C SER A 108 10.04 -1.69 -25.27
N SER A 109 11.22 -1.95 -24.71
CA SER A 109 11.35 -2.46 -23.35
C SER A 109 12.33 -1.61 -22.54
N ILE A 110 12.06 -1.51 -21.24
CA ILE A 110 12.98 -1.00 -20.23
C ILE A 110 13.26 -2.09 -19.20
N GLU A 111 14.38 -1.96 -18.50
CA GLU A 111 14.77 -2.91 -17.46
C GLU A 111 14.83 -2.20 -16.10
N SER A 112 14.40 -2.91 -15.07
CA SER A 112 14.57 -2.55 -13.66
C SER A 112 15.26 -3.70 -12.94
N THR A 113 16.26 -3.40 -12.13
CA THR A 113 16.98 -4.40 -11.34
C THR A 113 16.86 -4.09 -9.87
N PHE A 114 16.64 -5.11 -9.07
CA PHE A 114 16.53 -5.00 -7.62
C PHE A 114 16.93 -6.31 -6.96
N ASP A 115 17.49 -6.19 -5.76
CA ASP A 115 17.90 -7.35 -4.96
C ASP A 115 16.87 -7.60 -3.87
N ILE A 116 16.19 -8.74 -3.91
CA ILE A 116 15.14 -9.07 -2.93
C ILE A 116 15.71 -9.29 -1.51
N ALA A 117 17.00 -9.59 -1.37
CA ALA A 117 17.64 -9.66 -0.05
C ALA A 117 17.77 -8.29 0.62
N ARG A 118 17.54 -7.18 -0.10
CA ARG A 118 17.50 -5.84 0.51
C ARG A 118 16.18 -5.52 1.21
N THR A 119 15.11 -6.26 0.92
CA THR A 119 13.74 -5.93 1.34
C THR A 119 12.93 -7.12 1.87
N HIS A 120 13.53 -8.31 1.93
CA HIS A 120 12.89 -9.51 2.47
C HIS A 120 13.85 -10.26 3.41
N ASP A 121 13.27 -10.96 4.39
CA ASP A 121 13.99 -11.83 5.31
C ASP A 121 14.31 -13.19 4.64
N LEU A 122 15.48 -13.27 4.01
CA LEU A 122 15.98 -14.47 3.33
C LEU A 122 17.00 -15.25 4.18
N THR A 123 16.74 -15.39 5.48
CA THR A 123 17.61 -16.11 6.42
C THR A 123 17.62 -17.63 6.26
N ARG A 124 16.74 -18.19 5.40
CA ARG A 124 16.59 -19.64 5.18
C ARG A 124 16.89 -20.00 3.73
N SER A 125 17.82 -20.94 3.52
CA SER A 125 18.13 -21.43 2.18
C SER A 125 16.97 -22.25 1.60
N GLY A 126 16.90 -22.33 0.27
CA GLY A 126 16.00 -23.20 -0.46
C GLY A 126 15.17 -22.47 -1.52
N LYS A 127 14.28 -23.23 -2.16
CA LYS A 127 13.42 -22.73 -3.22
C LYS A 127 12.43 -21.68 -2.69
N ILE A 128 12.36 -20.55 -3.39
CA ILE A 128 11.32 -19.54 -3.25
C ILE A 128 10.61 -19.32 -4.59
N THR A 129 9.40 -18.79 -4.52
CA THR A 129 8.61 -18.34 -5.68
C THR A 129 8.31 -16.86 -5.50
N LEU A 130 8.53 -16.05 -6.53
CA LEU A 130 8.19 -14.64 -6.51
C LEU A 130 7.38 -14.21 -7.75
N MET A 131 6.58 -13.17 -7.57
CA MET A 131 5.82 -12.53 -8.64
C MET A 131 5.61 -11.05 -8.33
N ALA A 132 5.49 -10.24 -9.37
CA ALA A 132 5.10 -8.83 -9.28
C ALA A 132 3.69 -8.66 -9.82
N SER A 133 2.91 -7.82 -9.16
CA SER A 133 1.57 -7.43 -9.63
C SER A 133 1.27 -6.02 -9.16
N GLY A 134 0.67 -5.20 -10.00
CA GLY A 134 0.32 -3.84 -9.61
C GLY A 134 -0.23 -3.01 -10.75
N ILE A 135 -0.24 -1.70 -10.52
CA ILE A 135 -0.67 -0.69 -11.46
C ILE A 135 0.48 0.32 -11.62
N ILE A 136 0.71 0.77 -12.85
CA ILE A 136 1.62 1.87 -13.16
C ILE A 136 0.79 2.99 -13.79
N ARG A 137 0.67 4.13 -13.11
CA ARG A 137 -0.03 5.30 -13.67
C ARG A 137 0.73 5.82 -14.89
N THR A 138 -0.03 6.23 -15.90
CA THR A 138 0.52 6.73 -17.17
C THR A 138 0.12 8.19 -17.37
N ALA A 139 1.06 9.02 -17.80
CA ALA A 139 0.78 10.38 -18.24
C ALA A 139 0.75 10.46 -19.78
N GLU A 140 -0.14 11.29 -20.32
CA GLU A 140 -0.14 11.67 -21.73
C GLU A 140 0.83 12.83 -21.98
N GLY A 141 1.48 12.82 -23.15
CA GLY A 141 2.34 13.90 -23.63
C GLY A 141 3.81 13.51 -23.81
N HIS A 142 4.62 14.48 -24.25
CA HIS A 142 6.06 14.35 -24.42
C HIS A 142 6.80 15.52 -23.75
N GLY A 143 8.04 15.28 -23.31
CA GLY A 143 8.91 16.32 -22.77
C GLY A 143 8.52 16.82 -21.38
N ALA A 144 8.81 18.10 -21.08
CA ALA A 144 8.69 18.68 -19.74
C ALA A 144 7.26 18.79 -19.19
N ASN A 145 6.23 18.55 -20.00
CA ASN A 145 4.81 18.71 -19.64
C ASN A 145 4.05 17.38 -19.49
N ALA A 146 4.74 16.23 -19.59
CA ALA A 146 4.13 14.90 -19.57
C ALA A 146 3.94 14.36 -18.13
N THR A 147 3.31 15.15 -17.25
CA THR A 147 3.16 14.83 -15.82
C THR A 147 1.72 14.68 -15.36
N THR A 148 0.76 15.07 -16.19
CA THR A 148 -0.67 14.86 -15.93
C THR A 148 -1.02 13.38 -16.13
N ILE A 149 -1.46 12.72 -15.06
CA ILE A 149 -1.94 11.33 -15.15
C ILE A 149 -3.24 11.30 -15.95
N THR A 150 -3.29 10.41 -16.95
CA THR A 150 -4.44 10.24 -17.85
C THR A 150 -4.90 8.79 -17.95
N GLY A 151 -4.16 7.87 -17.34
CA GLY A 151 -4.50 6.46 -17.35
C GLY A 151 -3.58 5.63 -16.48
N TYR A 152 -3.63 4.33 -16.68
CA TYR A 152 -2.81 3.37 -15.96
C TYR A 152 -2.61 2.09 -16.76
N ALA A 153 -1.55 1.36 -16.43
CA ALA A 153 -1.25 0.03 -16.94
C ALA A 153 -1.19 -0.97 -15.77
N ARG A 154 -2.13 -1.92 -15.74
CA ARG A 154 -2.15 -3.02 -14.76
C ARG A 154 -1.23 -4.14 -15.23
N TYR A 155 -0.44 -4.75 -14.37
CA TYR A 155 0.41 -5.88 -14.76
C TYR A 155 0.39 -6.99 -13.72
N GLU A 156 0.63 -8.19 -14.20
CA GLU A 156 1.01 -9.37 -13.42
C GLU A 156 2.18 -10.01 -14.16
N SER A 157 3.26 -10.31 -13.44
CA SER A 157 4.42 -10.95 -14.05
C SER A 157 4.25 -12.46 -14.13
N ASN A 158 5.18 -13.12 -14.83
CA ASN A 158 5.41 -14.55 -14.62
C ASN A 158 5.76 -14.83 -13.14
N LYS A 159 5.48 -16.07 -12.71
CA LYS A 159 6.07 -16.61 -11.49
C LYS A 159 7.52 -16.98 -11.78
N LEU A 160 8.43 -16.52 -10.94
CA LEU A 160 9.85 -16.88 -10.99
C LEU A 160 10.18 -17.76 -9.78
N GLU A 161 10.75 -18.93 -10.05
CA GLU A 161 11.31 -19.80 -9.01
C GLU A 161 12.83 -19.67 -8.99
N LEU A 162 13.41 -19.59 -7.79
CA LEU A 162 14.85 -19.57 -7.58
C LEU A 162 15.22 -20.30 -6.30
N ASP A 163 16.41 -20.90 -6.27
CA ASP A 163 16.99 -21.49 -5.07
C ASP A 163 17.95 -20.49 -4.43
N VAL A 164 17.62 -20.06 -3.21
CA VAL A 164 18.38 -19.02 -2.50
C VAL A 164 19.36 -19.67 -1.53
N ASP A 165 20.63 -19.26 -1.62
CA ASP A 165 21.61 -19.49 -0.57
C ASP A 165 21.51 -18.36 0.48
N ALA A 166 21.06 -18.70 1.69
CA ALA A 166 20.90 -17.74 2.78
C ALA A 166 22.21 -17.07 3.22
N LYS A 167 23.35 -17.76 3.13
CA LYS A 167 24.65 -17.15 3.47
C LYS A 167 24.99 -16.05 2.48
N LYS A 168 24.78 -16.29 1.18
CA LYS A 168 24.96 -15.26 0.14
C LYS A 168 23.93 -14.14 0.30
N ALA A 169 22.65 -14.47 0.55
CA ALA A 169 21.62 -13.47 0.79
C ALA A 169 21.95 -12.57 2.00
N SER A 170 22.47 -13.14 3.09
CA SER A 170 22.85 -12.39 4.30
C SER A 170 24.04 -11.44 4.10
N SER A 171 24.83 -11.63 3.04
CA SER A 171 25.91 -10.69 2.68
C SER A 171 25.39 -9.42 1.99
N VAL A 172 24.14 -9.43 1.52
CA VAL A 172 23.45 -8.26 1.00
C VAL A 172 22.87 -7.48 2.18
N GLY A 173 23.35 -6.24 2.37
CA GLY A 173 22.82 -5.37 3.42
C GLY A 173 21.34 -5.02 3.19
N GLN A 174 20.51 -5.22 4.21
CA GLN A 174 19.11 -4.79 4.23
C GLN A 174 19.04 -3.27 4.00
N ALA A 175 18.15 -2.81 3.12
CA ALA A 175 18.11 -1.41 2.71
C ALA A 175 17.77 -0.47 3.87
N MET A 176 16.81 -0.85 4.72
CA MET A 176 16.40 -0.03 5.86
C MET A 176 17.14 -0.41 7.15
N GLY A 177 17.75 -1.60 7.22
CA GLY A 177 18.43 -2.05 8.44
C GLY A 177 17.54 -2.02 9.69
N LYS A 178 18.16 -1.87 10.87
CA LYS A 178 17.46 -1.63 12.13
C LYS A 178 17.78 -0.24 12.65
N VAL A 179 16.76 0.47 13.09
CA VAL A 179 16.96 1.77 13.73
C VAL A 179 17.70 1.53 15.04
N LYS A 180 18.90 2.12 15.14
CA LYS A 180 19.60 2.16 16.41
C LYS A 180 18.80 3.11 17.29
N LYS A 181 18.03 2.58 18.25
CA LYS A 181 17.26 3.39 19.20
C LYS A 181 18.16 4.52 19.69
N SER A 182 17.82 5.75 19.30
CA SER A 182 18.55 6.93 19.72
C SER A 182 18.55 6.96 21.25
N ARG A 183 19.60 7.52 21.86
CA ARG A 183 19.58 7.88 23.28
C ARG A 183 18.69 9.12 23.54
N GLY A 184 17.91 9.54 22.55
CA GLY A 184 16.98 10.66 22.63
C GLY A 184 15.88 10.42 23.66
N THR A 185 15.33 11.53 24.15
CA THR A 185 14.15 11.51 25.00
C THR A 185 12.95 11.25 24.11
N ILE A 186 12.49 10.00 24.03
CA ILE A 186 11.14 9.73 23.51
C ILE A 186 10.20 10.46 24.46
N ASP A 187 9.42 11.42 23.96
CA ASP A 187 8.34 11.93 24.79
C ASP A 187 7.35 10.78 24.91
N LYS A 188 7.33 10.18 26.10
CA LYS A 188 6.36 9.13 26.44
C LYS A 188 4.94 9.63 26.15
N ARG A 189 4.76 10.96 26.20
CA ARG A 189 3.53 11.66 25.88
C ARG A 189 3.09 11.75 24.44
N THR A 190 3.87 11.32 23.45
CA THR A 190 3.38 11.36 22.06
C THR A 190 3.97 10.28 21.17
N ASN A 191 4.81 9.38 21.72
CA ASN A 191 5.69 8.46 20.97
C ASN A 191 6.51 9.14 19.86
N ILE A 192 6.66 10.47 19.92
CA ILE A 192 7.51 11.22 19.02
C ILE A 192 8.93 11.11 19.54
N ASP A 193 9.88 10.77 18.66
CA ASP A 193 11.28 11.00 18.95
C ASP A 193 11.56 12.50 18.82
N THR A 194 11.34 13.24 19.91
CA THR A 194 11.50 14.70 19.94
C THR A 194 12.91 15.16 19.58
N SER A 195 13.92 14.29 19.71
CA SER A 195 15.29 14.60 19.29
C SER A 195 15.45 14.68 17.77
N SER A 196 14.49 14.13 17.02
CA SER A 196 14.42 14.23 15.55
C SER A 196 13.70 15.49 15.05
N CYS A 197 13.18 16.33 15.95
CA CYS A 197 12.31 17.46 15.62
C CYS A 197 12.99 18.80 15.90
N ASN A 198 12.79 19.79 15.02
CA ASN A 198 12.82 21.19 15.43
C ASN A 198 11.44 21.63 15.95
N GLN A 199 11.36 22.82 16.56
CA GLN A 199 10.12 23.31 17.19
C GLN A 199 8.91 23.31 16.24
N GLY A 200 9.06 23.86 15.03
CA GLY A 200 7.96 23.93 14.06
C GLY A 200 7.54 22.55 13.53
N GLN A 201 8.49 21.62 13.38
CA GLN A 201 8.18 20.24 13.00
C GLN A 201 7.45 19.48 14.11
N LEU A 202 7.83 19.71 15.37
CA LEU A 202 7.17 19.13 16.53
C LEU A 202 5.72 19.62 16.60
N GLU A 203 5.50 20.93 16.55
CA GLU A 203 4.15 21.53 16.55
C GLU A 203 3.28 21.01 15.41
N ALA A 204 3.83 20.92 14.19
CA ALA A 204 3.11 20.39 13.04
C ALA A 204 2.77 18.89 13.20
N LEU A 205 3.69 18.08 13.72
CA LEU A 205 3.44 16.65 13.95
C LEU A 205 2.42 16.42 15.07
N GLU A 206 2.51 17.14 16.18
CA GLU A 206 1.52 17.10 17.26
C GLU A 206 0.12 17.50 16.76
N GLY A 207 0.04 18.57 15.96
CA GLY A 207 -1.21 18.98 15.31
C GLY A 207 -1.75 17.93 14.34
N ALA A 208 -0.87 17.29 13.56
CA ALA A 208 -1.25 16.23 12.63
C ALA A 208 -1.75 14.97 13.35
N LEU A 209 -1.13 14.58 14.46
CA LEU A 209 -1.55 13.46 15.31
C LEU A 209 -2.92 13.75 15.94
N TYR A 210 -3.11 14.95 16.50
CA TYR A 210 -4.41 15.38 17.04
C TYR A 210 -5.51 15.30 15.96
N ASN A 211 -5.26 15.86 14.78
CA ASN A 211 -6.21 15.83 13.68
C ASN A 211 -6.43 14.40 13.14
N SER A 212 -5.38 13.59 13.03
CA SER A 212 -5.46 12.19 12.62
C SER A 212 -6.37 11.39 13.56
N ALA A 213 -6.23 11.59 14.88
CA ALA A 213 -7.08 10.95 15.87
C ALA A 213 -8.55 11.35 15.71
N ALA A 214 -8.81 12.65 15.54
CA ALA A 214 -10.18 13.16 15.33
C ALA A 214 -10.81 12.63 14.04
N LEU A 215 -10.07 12.66 12.92
CA LEU A 215 -10.54 12.15 11.63
C LEU A 215 -10.82 10.65 11.67
N ALA A 216 -9.92 9.86 12.27
CA ALA A 216 -10.09 8.42 12.39
C ALA A 216 -11.29 8.07 13.28
N GLN A 217 -11.48 8.76 14.41
CA GLN A 217 -12.63 8.57 15.28
C GLN A 217 -13.95 8.90 14.57
N ALA A 218 -14.04 10.06 13.90
CA ALA A 218 -15.23 10.46 13.15
C ALA A 218 -15.56 9.47 12.02
N ALA A 219 -14.54 8.99 11.30
CA ALA A 219 -14.71 7.99 10.25
C ALA A 219 -15.18 6.64 10.81
N ALA A 220 -14.67 6.22 11.98
CA ALA A 220 -15.13 5.01 12.66
C ALA A 220 -16.61 5.12 13.09
N GLU A 221 -17.03 6.27 13.60
CA GLU A 221 -18.41 6.52 14.00
C GLU A 221 -19.37 6.58 12.80
N ALA A 222 -18.91 7.11 11.66
CA ALA A 222 -19.72 7.23 10.46
C ALA A 222 -19.85 5.92 9.67
N ALA A 223 -18.85 5.02 9.71
CA ALA A 223 -18.84 3.81 8.87
C ALA A 223 -20.10 2.92 8.98
N PRO A 224 -20.71 2.69 10.16
CA PRO A 224 -21.93 1.87 10.26
C PRO A 224 -23.18 2.49 9.62
N SER A 225 -23.24 3.82 9.48
CA SER A 225 -24.42 4.55 8.98
C SER A 225 -24.21 5.15 7.58
N ASN A 226 -22.96 5.31 7.14
CA ASN A 226 -22.61 5.88 5.84
C ASN A 226 -22.14 4.81 4.83
N LEU A 227 -23.04 3.85 4.56
CA LEU A 227 -22.71 2.66 3.75
C LEU A 227 -22.39 2.95 2.29
N ASN A 228 -22.84 4.09 1.74
CA ASN A 228 -22.51 4.50 0.37
C ASN A 228 -21.02 4.85 0.26
N THR A 229 -20.50 5.69 1.15
CA THR A 229 -19.07 6.03 1.22
C THR A 229 -18.24 4.78 1.57
N VAL A 230 -18.74 3.87 2.43
CA VAL A 230 -18.07 2.58 2.67
C VAL A 230 -17.99 1.74 1.40
N ALA A 231 -19.09 1.61 0.64
CA ALA A 231 -19.10 0.88 -0.62
C ALA A 231 -18.14 1.49 -1.64
N GLU A 232 -18.01 2.82 -1.65
CA GLU A 232 -17.11 3.55 -2.53
C GLU A 232 -15.64 3.25 -2.24
N PHE A 233 -15.19 3.27 -0.99
CA PHE A 233 -13.77 3.07 -0.67
C PHE A 233 -13.38 1.62 -0.43
N PHE A 234 -14.30 0.78 0.08
CA PHE A 234 -13.99 -0.59 0.53
C PHE A 234 -14.73 -1.69 -0.25
N LYS A 235 -15.63 -1.33 -1.17
CA LYS A 235 -16.30 -2.25 -2.10
C LYS A 235 -17.17 -3.33 -1.47
N SER A 236 -17.41 -3.24 -0.17
CA SER A 236 -18.23 -4.18 0.59
C SER A 236 -18.80 -3.46 1.80
N THR A 237 -20.09 -3.65 2.03
CA THR A 237 -20.85 -3.10 3.17
C THR A 237 -21.27 -4.19 4.14
N SER A 238 -20.67 -5.39 4.04
CA SER A 238 -20.95 -6.47 4.98
C SER A 238 -20.64 -6.03 6.42
N SER A 239 -21.39 -6.54 7.40
CA SER A 239 -21.13 -6.22 8.81
C SER A 239 -19.69 -6.55 9.23
N SER A 240 -19.10 -7.62 8.67
CA SER A 240 -17.69 -7.97 8.91
C SER A 240 -16.71 -6.94 8.33
N THR A 241 -17.00 -6.39 7.15
CA THR A 241 -16.18 -5.34 6.53
C THR A 241 -16.28 -4.06 7.35
N VAL A 242 -17.50 -3.62 7.69
CA VAL A 242 -17.73 -2.42 8.50
C VAL A 242 -17.06 -2.55 9.87
N ASN A 243 -17.22 -3.67 10.57
CA ASN A 243 -16.56 -3.89 11.87
C ASN A 243 -15.03 -3.84 11.77
N THR A 244 -14.46 -4.38 10.68
CA THR A 244 -13.01 -4.27 10.41
C THR A 244 -12.59 -2.81 10.22
N ILE A 245 -13.35 -2.03 9.44
CA ILE A 245 -13.06 -0.60 9.20
C ILE A 245 -13.10 0.17 10.52
N VAL A 246 -14.18 0.01 11.30
CA VAL A 246 -14.38 0.65 12.60
C VAL A 246 -13.23 0.32 13.55
N SER A 247 -12.93 -0.97 13.72
CA SER A 247 -11.88 -1.42 14.64
C SER A 247 -10.51 -0.83 14.28
N ARG A 248 -10.18 -0.76 12.98
CA ARG A 248 -8.88 -0.23 12.54
C ARG A 248 -8.77 1.27 12.73
N LEU A 249 -9.82 2.01 12.38
CA LEU A 249 -9.85 3.45 12.58
C LEU A 249 -9.82 3.81 14.07
N GLN A 250 -10.48 3.03 14.94
CA GLN A 250 -10.38 3.20 16.39
C GLN A 250 -8.96 2.92 16.90
N SER A 251 -8.28 1.89 16.40
CA SER A 251 -6.87 1.66 16.73
C SER A 251 -5.98 2.81 16.31
N VAL A 252 -6.18 3.35 15.09
CA VAL A 252 -5.43 4.53 14.62
C VAL A 252 -5.74 5.74 15.49
N ALA A 253 -7.01 5.99 15.83
CA ALA A 253 -7.38 7.09 16.70
C ALA A 253 -6.71 6.99 18.07
N SER A 254 -6.70 5.79 18.66
CA SER A 254 -6.04 5.52 19.94
C SER A 254 -4.54 5.78 19.85
N GLU A 255 -3.85 5.22 18.86
CA GLU A 255 -2.39 5.39 18.70
C GLU A 255 -2.01 6.85 18.43
N SER A 256 -2.80 7.57 17.63
CA SER A 256 -2.57 9.01 17.35
C SER A 256 -2.85 9.94 18.52
N SER A 257 -3.58 9.49 19.56
CA SER A 257 -4.01 10.32 20.70
C SER A 257 -3.10 10.24 21.93
N TYR A 258 -2.18 9.28 21.99
CA TYR A 258 -1.76 8.75 23.29
C TYR A 258 -0.47 9.33 23.87
N VAL A 259 -0.54 9.53 25.20
CA VAL A 259 0.45 10.23 26.00
C VAL A 259 1.26 9.44 27.04
N ASP A 260 1.42 8.12 26.97
CA ASP A 260 2.40 7.44 27.86
C ASP A 260 2.88 6.04 27.42
N TYR A 261 2.37 5.45 26.32
CA TYR A 261 2.57 4.02 26.01
C TYR A 261 2.15 3.54 24.60
N GLY A 262 2.23 4.36 23.55
CA GLY A 262 1.85 3.84 22.23
C GLY A 262 2.89 2.89 21.64
N SER A 263 2.46 2.19 20.60
CA SER A 263 3.16 1.02 20.06
C SER A 263 4.01 1.35 18.82
N THR A 264 3.95 2.59 18.35
CA THR A 264 4.76 3.13 17.27
C THR A 264 5.81 4.10 17.79
N THR A 265 6.76 4.51 16.95
CA THR A 265 7.60 5.68 17.21
C THR A 265 7.63 6.56 15.97
N TYR A 266 7.31 7.83 16.15
CA TYR A 266 7.19 8.79 15.06
C TYR A 266 8.39 9.74 15.06
N TYR A 267 9.10 9.78 13.93
CA TYR A 267 10.22 10.67 13.71
C TYR A 267 9.80 11.86 12.83
N CYS A 268 10.13 13.07 13.28
CA CYS A 268 9.90 14.29 12.50
C CYS A 268 10.82 14.37 11.28
N THR A 269 11.96 13.67 11.31
CA THR A 269 12.95 13.68 10.24
C THR A 269 13.45 12.29 9.93
N ASP A 270 13.89 12.11 8.69
CA ASP A 270 14.42 10.85 8.20
C ASP A 270 15.84 10.57 8.70
N SER A 271 15.96 9.61 9.62
CA SER A 271 17.25 9.10 10.07
C SER A 271 17.71 7.83 9.34
N MET A 272 16.92 7.30 8.41
CA MET A 272 17.17 6.02 7.72
C MET A 272 17.42 6.16 6.22
N ASN A 273 17.45 7.41 5.71
CA ASN A 273 17.62 7.74 4.30
C ASN A 273 16.53 7.12 3.40
N GLY A 274 15.30 7.00 3.92
CA GLY A 274 14.13 6.55 3.16
C GLY A 274 13.48 7.68 2.34
N CYS A 275 13.75 8.94 2.68
CA CYS A 275 13.19 10.09 1.98
C CYS A 275 13.91 10.32 0.67
N SER A 276 13.17 10.11 -0.41
CA SER A 276 13.59 10.43 -1.77
C SER A 276 12.60 11.39 -2.43
N PRO A 277 12.94 12.00 -3.57
CA PRO A 277 12.06 12.94 -4.25
C PRO A 277 10.65 12.37 -4.48
N GLY A 278 9.64 13.00 -3.87
CA GLY A 278 8.24 12.62 -4.00
C GLY A 278 7.67 11.82 -2.83
N VAL A 279 8.49 11.30 -1.90
CA VAL A 279 8.02 10.64 -0.68
C VAL A 279 7.62 11.72 0.34
N LEU A 280 6.38 11.66 0.83
CA LEU A 280 5.83 12.53 1.88
C LEU A 280 6.21 12.00 3.26
N ALA A 281 5.96 10.71 3.50
CA ALA A 281 6.32 9.99 4.72
C ALA A 281 6.56 8.53 4.36
N TYR A 282 7.11 7.76 5.29
CA TYR A 282 7.18 6.31 5.13
C TYR A 282 7.16 5.58 6.47
N THR A 283 6.66 4.35 6.42
CA THR A 283 6.62 3.42 7.55
C THR A 283 7.58 2.25 7.34
N LEU A 284 8.25 1.85 8.42
CA LEU A 284 8.95 0.59 8.55
C LEU A 284 8.05 -0.39 9.33
N PRO A 285 7.20 -1.17 8.65
CA PRO A 285 6.14 -1.93 9.32
C PRO A 285 6.68 -2.98 10.29
N ASP A 286 7.87 -3.53 10.02
CA ASP A 286 8.54 -4.51 10.89
C ASP A 286 9.05 -3.92 12.22
N GLN A 287 9.21 -2.59 12.27
CA GLN A 287 9.79 -1.91 13.42
C GLN A 287 8.77 -1.01 14.13
N ASN A 288 7.57 -0.88 13.56
CA ASN A 288 6.54 0.08 13.96
C ASN A 288 7.05 1.53 14.03
N LEU A 289 7.81 1.96 13.01
CA LEU A 289 8.43 3.29 12.98
C LEU A 289 7.92 4.07 11.78
N ILE A 290 7.65 5.35 11.99
CA ILE A 290 7.16 6.28 10.98
C ILE A 290 8.12 7.45 10.86
N PHE A 291 8.38 7.89 9.63
CA PHE A 291 9.30 8.99 9.35
C PHE A 291 8.64 9.98 8.40
N ASN A 292 8.60 11.26 8.79
CA ASN A 292 8.23 12.32 7.86
C ASN A 292 9.42 12.74 6.99
N CYS A 293 9.14 12.96 5.71
CA CYS A 293 10.09 13.57 4.78
C CYS A 293 9.95 15.10 4.77
N PRO A 294 10.97 15.84 4.29
CA PRO A 294 10.90 17.30 4.29
C PRO A 294 9.65 17.87 3.61
N ILE A 295 9.18 17.24 2.52
CA ILE A 295 8.01 17.70 1.78
C ILE A 295 6.68 17.44 2.49
N TYR A 296 6.63 16.63 3.54
CA TYR A 296 5.48 16.55 4.45
C TYR A 296 5.14 17.93 5.02
N TYR A 297 6.17 18.69 5.43
CA TYR A 297 6.01 19.97 6.08
C TYR A 297 5.86 21.12 5.08
N SER A 298 6.48 21.02 3.89
CA SER A 298 6.45 22.10 2.89
C SER A 298 5.31 22.00 1.89
N ASP A 299 4.86 20.79 1.54
CA ASP A 299 3.92 20.57 0.44
C ASP A 299 2.51 20.21 0.93
N LEU A 300 2.34 19.78 2.18
CA LEU A 300 1.03 19.39 2.72
C LEU A 300 0.47 20.46 3.67
N PRO A 301 -0.81 20.83 3.52
CA PRO A 301 -1.51 21.59 4.55
C PRO A 301 -1.73 20.72 5.80
N ALA A 302 -1.99 21.35 6.95
CA ALA A 302 -2.34 20.62 8.17
C ALA A 302 -3.62 19.76 7.99
N LEU A 303 -4.62 20.35 7.32
CA LEU A 303 -5.89 19.72 6.94
C LEU A 303 -6.29 20.19 5.54
N ALA A 304 -6.66 19.25 4.68
CA ALA A 304 -7.16 19.50 3.34
C ALA A 304 -8.48 20.28 3.40
N GLN A 305 -8.70 21.11 2.37
CA GLN A 305 -9.95 21.87 2.19
C GLN A 305 -10.77 21.36 1.00
N SER A 306 -10.24 20.38 0.27
CA SER A 306 -10.87 19.78 -0.90
C SER A 306 -10.89 18.27 -0.78
N CYS A 307 -11.92 17.65 -1.35
CA CYS A 307 -12.08 16.19 -1.36
C CYS A 307 -10.85 15.52 -1.96
N TYR A 308 -10.37 14.50 -1.25
CA TYR A 308 -9.31 13.59 -1.67
C TYR A 308 -7.92 14.23 -1.79
N GLU A 309 -7.78 15.48 -1.37
CA GLU A 309 -6.48 16.15 -1.28
C GLU A 309 -5.65 15.58 -0.13
N GLN A 310 -4.33 15.46 -0.34
CA GLN A 310 -3.42 14.99 0.70
C GLN A 310 -3.12 16.11 1.69
N ASP A 311 -3.09 15.75 2.97
CA ASP A 311 -2.74 16.65 4.06
C ASP A 311 -1.88 15.90 5.11
N GLN A 312 -1.39 16.63 6.10
CA GLN A 312 -0.59 16.08 7.19
C GLN A 312 -1.37 15.08 8.04
N ALA A 313 -2.63 15.38 8.36
CA ALA A 313 -3.47 14.55 9.23
C ALA A 313 -3.78 13.16 8.63
N THR A 314 -4.21 13.13 7.37
CA THR A 314 -4.49 11.91 6.64
C THR A 314 -3.21 11.19 6.24
N THR A 315 -2.09 11.89 6.00
CA THR A 315 -0.75 11.27 5.82
C THR A 315 -0.35 10.54 7.08
N THR A 316 -0.47 11.16 8.24
CA THR A 316 -0.28 10.51 9.54
C THR A 316 -1.19 9.29 9.69
N LEU A 317 -2.49 9.42 9.40
CA LEU A 317 -3.46 8.31 9.46
C LEU A 317 -3.04 7.13 8.56
N HIS A 318 -2.66 7.40 7.30
CA HIS A 318 -2.19 6.41 6.35
C HIS A 318 -1.01 5.62 6.91
N GLU A 319 0.03 6.33 7.36
CA GLU A 319 1.23 5.69 7.93
C GLU A 319 0.91 4.85 9.17
N MET A 320 0.01 5.30 10.04
CA MET A 320 -0.43 4.52 11.20
C MET A 320 -1.01 3.15 10.80
N THR A 321 -1.74 3.06 9.68
CA THR A 321 -2.32 1.79 9.23
C THR A 321 -1.28 0.77 8.75
N HIS A 322 -0.06 1.20 8.41
CA HIS A 322 1.05 0.32 8.05
C HIS A 322 1.71 -0.35 9.26
N ASN A 323 1.39 0.07 10.48
CA ASN A 323 2.05 -0.43 11.68
C ASN A 323 1.31 -1.66 12.24
N SER A 324 2.02 -2.79 12.30
CA SER A 324 1.49 -4.08 12.78
C SER A 324 0.99 -4.05 14.23
N ALA A 325 1.51 -3.14 15.04
CA ALA A 325 1.06 -2.95 16.42
C ALA A 325 -0.24 -2.12 16.52
N VAL A 326 -0.61 -1.40 15.45
CA VAL A 326 -1.84 -0.59 15.38
C VAL A 326 -2.95 -1.38 14.68
N VAL A 327 -2.62 -1.97 13.52
CA VAL A 327 -3.56 -2.73 12.68
C VAL A 327 -2.94 -4.08 12.32
N SER A 328 -3.73 -5.16 12.47
CA SER A 328 -3.30 -6.51 12.09
C SER A 328 -4.37 -7.22 11.23
N PRO A 329 -3.99 -7.79 10.06
CA PRO A 329 -2.74 -7.52 9.34
C PRO A 329 -2.65 -6.04 8.95
N PHE A 330 -1.46 -5.45 9.06
CA PHE A 330 -1.21 -4.05 8.67
C PHE A 330 -1.51 -3.81 7.19
N CYS A 331 -1.90 -2.59 6.84
CA CYS A 331 -2.21 -2.22 5.47
C CYS A 331 -0.96 -2.21 4.57
N ASP A 332 -1.14 -2.54 3.30
CA ASP A 332 -0.15 -2.41 2.24
C ASP A 332 -0.46 -1.15 1.41
N ASP A 333 0.41 -0.86 0.45
CA ASP A 333 0.21 0.21 -0.53
C ASP A 333 -0.20 -0.38 -1.88
N LEU A 334 -1.51 -0.48 -2.10
CA LEU A 334 -2.09 -1.16 -3.26
C LEU A 334 -2.64 -0.19 -4.31
N GLY A 335 -2.97 1.04 -3.90
CA GLY A 335 -3.41 2.12 -4.79
C GLY A 335 -3.39 3.47 -4.08
N TYR A 336 -2.74 4.46 -4.69
CA TYR A 336 -2.67 5.83 -4.17
C TYR A 336 -3.59 6.77 -4.93
N GLY A 337 -4.23 7.67 -4.19
CA GLY A 337 -5.20 8.62 -4.70
C GLY A 337 -6.56 7.97 -4.96
N TYR A 338 -7.58 8.83 -5.05
CA TYR A 338 -8.98 8.44 -5.17
C TYR A 338 -9.24 7.40 -6.26
N GLU A 339 -8.78 7.64 -7.48
CA GLU A 339 -9.03 6.76 -8.63
C GLU A 339 -8.50 5.34 -8.42
N ASP A 340 -7.27 5.19 -7.89
CA ASP A 340 -6.68 3.86 -7.72
C ASP A 340 -7.28 3.15 -6.52
N ALA A 341 -7.40 3.83 -5.38
CA ALA A 341 -7.95 3.27 -4.16
C ALA A 341 -9.40 2.79 -4.37
N THR A 342 -10.20 3.54 -5.11
CA THR A 342 -11.57 3.16 -5.49
C THR A 342 -11.64 2.22 -6.70
N SER A 343 -10.52 1.81 -7.31
CA SER A 343 -10.51 0.76 -8.33
C SER A 343 -10.16 -0.63 -7.78
N LEU A 344 -9.69 -0.68 -6.53
CA LEU A 344 -9.30 -1.91 -5.85
C LEU A 344 -10.50 -2.84 -5.63
N SER A 345 -10.24 -4.15 -5.58
CA SER A 345 -11.23 -5.11 -5.09
C SER A 345 -11.46 -4.94 -3.59
N ALA A 346 -12.57 -5.47 -3.04
CA ALA A 346 -12.86 -5.38 -1.61
C ALA A 346 -11.73 -5.92 -0.72
N ALA A 347 -11.12 -7.05 -1.13
CA ALA A 347 -10.02 -7.68 -0.41
C ALA A 347 -8.73 -6.84 -0.41
N GLN A 348 -8.50 -6.07 -1.48
CA GLN A 348 -7.38 -5.15 -1.57
C GLN A 348 -7.67 -3.84 -0.84
N ALA A 349 -8.84 -3.25 -1.05
CA ALA A 349 -9.22 -1.98 -0.46
C ALA A 349 -9.21 -2.01 1.08
N ILE A 350 -9.69 -3.11 1.69
CA ILE A 350 -9.61 -3.27 3.16
C ILE A 350 -8.16 -3.35 3.65
N GLN A 351 -7.21 -3.78 2.81
CA GLN A 351 -5.77 -3.80 3.09
C GLN A 351 -4.99 -2.61 2.52
N ASN A 352 -5.64 -1.58 1.98
CA ASN A 352 -4.94 -0.45 1.39
C ASN A 352 -4.93 0.75 2.35
N ALA A 353 -3.75 1.27 2.70
CA ALA A 353 -3.63 2.38 3.65
C ALA A 353 -4.37 3.64 3.18
N ASP A 354 -4.26 3.96 1.88
CA ASP A 354 -4.86 5.16 1.31
C ASP A 354 -6.39 5.09 1.27
N SER A 355 -6.99 3.89 1.25
CA SER A 355 -8.45 3.73 1.34
C SER A 355 -8.99 4.27 2.67
N TYR A 356 -8.26 4.09 3.78
CA TYR A 356 -8.65 4.64 5.09
C TYR A 356 -8.44 6.15 5.17
N ALA A 357 -7.33 6.65 4.62
CA ALA A 357 -7.02 8.08 4.58
C ALA A 357 -8.06 8.87 3.76
N LEU A 358 -8.41 8.35 2.58
CA LEU A 358 -9.41 8.95 1.69
C LEU A 358 -10.82 8.84 2.28
N PHE A 359 -11.18 7.71 2.89
CA PHE A 359 -12.46 7.55 3.58
C PHE A 359 -12.60 8.57 4.72
N ALA A 360 -11.57 8.75 5.55
CA ALA A 360 -11.62 9.72 6.64
C ALA A 360 -11.70 11.18 6.14
N ASN A 361 -10.98 11.50 5.07
CA ASN A 361 -11.09 12.80 4.40
C ASN A 361 -12.50 13.06 3.85
N ALA A 362 -13.09 12.07 3.17
CA ALA A 362 -14.43 12.14 2.60
C ALA A 362 -15.49 12.42 3.70
N ILE A 363 -15.46 11.63 4.78
CA ILE A 363 -16.33 11.84 5.94
C ILE A 363 -16.18 13.24 6.54
N TYR A 364 -14.95 13.74 6.67
CA TYR A 364 -14.69 15.07 7.23
C TYR A 364 -15.21 16.20 6.34
N LEU A 365 -15.04 16.09 5.02
CA LEU A 365 -15.43 17.13 4.06
C LEU A 365 -16.86 17.00 3.53
N GLY A 366 -17.57 15.92 3.86
CA GLY A 366 -18.94 15.69 3.37
C GLY A 366 -19.00 15.35 1.89
N CYS A 367 -17.98 14.64 1.41
CA CYS A 367 -17.97 13.88 0.17
C CYS A 367 -17.80 12.39 0.48
#